data_AF-A0A4P1KEF9-F1
#
_entry.id   AF-A0A4P1KEF9-F1
#
_cell.length_a   1.000
_cell.length_b   1.000
_cell.length_c   1.000
_cell.angle_alpha   90.00
_cell.angle_beta   90.00
_cell.angle_gamma   90.00
#
_symmetry.space_group_name_H-M   'P 1'
#
loop_
_entity.id
_entity.type
_entity.pdbx_description
1 polymer ?
#
loop_
_entity_poly.entity_id
_entity_poly.type
_entity_poly.pdbx_seq_one_letter_code
_entity_poly.pdbx_strand_id
1 'polypeptide(L)'
;MLKSSSKMDLGNTKVLVVDDDLHALDLLVSVLSGFRIKEPVVCRDGEQAREAISRQAFDLIILDAEMPGEDGFSVLSDTRAKTKSPNFTAPIMMMSAHTSINRVYRARNAGANIVIKKPIVPAILLKRIEWLARDRRDFVESDGFRGPDRRTKQGLAPENQERRADALALISDSTRALSQDDINSLFD
;
A
#
# COMPACT_ATOMS: atom_id res chain seq x y z
N MET A 1 8.08 13.33 29.23
CA MET A 1 7.18 12.16 29.22
C MET A 1 6.53 12.05 27.85
N LEU A 2 7.17 11.35 26.91
CA LEU A 2 6.60 11.07 25.59
C LEU A 2 5.71 9.84 25.73
N LYS A 3 4.39 10.02 25.61
CA LYS A 3 3.43 8.92 25.71
C LYS A 3 3.67 7.94 24.56
N SER A 4 3.84 6.69 24.97
CA SER A 4 3.97 5.46 24.18
C SER A 4 3.26 5.51 22.83
N SER A 5 4.01 5.21 21.77
CA SER A 5 3.51 4.97 20.42
C SER A 5 2.56 3.77 20.47
N SER A 6 1.25 4.02 20.54
CA SER A 6 0.25 2.98 20.46
C SER A 6 0.36 2.32 19.09
N LYS A 7 0.92 1.10 19.01
CA LYS A 7 0.76 0.20 17.85
C LYS A 7 -0.71 0.24 17.47
N MET A 8 -1.04 0.77 16.30
CA MET A 8 -2.41 0.78 15.80
C MET A 8 -2.84 -0.69 15.65
N ASP A 9 -3.86 -1.09 16.40
CA ASP A 9 -4.43 -2.43 16.27
C ASP A 9 -5.36 -2.45 15.06
N LEU A 10 -4.91 -3.10 13.99
CA LEU A 10 -5.65 -3.22 12.73
C LEU A 10 -6.38 -4.57 12.62
N GLY A 11 -6.63 -5.25 13.75
CA GLY A 11 -7.20 -6.61 13.80
C GLY A 11 -8.47 -6.87 13.00
N ASN A 12 -9.32 -5.85 12.80
CA ASN A 12 -10.55 -5.94 12.01
C ASN A 12 -10.44 -5.32 10.60
N THR A 13 -9.25 -4.89 10.20
CA THR A 13 -9.00 -4.22 8.92
C THR A 13 -9.01 -5.25 7.80
N LYS A 14 -9.90 -5.08 6.83
CA LYS A 14 -9.96 -5.92 5.64
C LYS A 14 -9.02 -5.38 4.57
N VAL A 15 -7.97 -6.13 4.29
CA VAL A 15 -6.97 -5.77 3.28
C VAL A 15 -7.08 -6.70 2.07
N LEU A 16 -7.07 -6.12 0.88
CA LEU A 16 -6.86 -6.84 -0.38
C LEU A 16 -5.41 -6.65 -0.82
N VAL A 17 -4.74 -7.74 -1.17
CA VAL A 17 -3.39 -7.73 -1.74
C VAL A 17 -3.43 -8.39 -3.12
N VAL A 18 -2.91 -7.71 -4.12
CA VAL A 18 -2.91 -8.17 -5.52
C VAL A 18 -1.51 -8.05 -6.10
N ASP A 19 -0.92 -9.18 -6.47
CA ASP A 19 0.40 -9.28 -7.10
C ASP A 19 0.50 -10.64 -7.80
N ASP A 20 1.11 -10.73 -8.98
CA ASP A 20 1.27 -12.00 -9.69
C ASP A 20 2.44 -12.83 -9.13
N ASP A 21 3.38 -12.18 -8.44
CA ASP A 21 4.53 -12.81 -7.78
C ASP A 21 4.13 -13.37 -6.40
N LEU A 22 4.18 -14.70 -6.27
CA LEU A 22 3.88 -15.41 -5.03
C LEU A 22 4.79 -15.00 -3.86
N HIS A 23 6.08 -14.72 -4.12
CA HIS A 23 7.00 -14.27 -3.08
C HIS A 23 6.67 -12.87 -2.59
N ALA A 24 6.21 -12.00 -3.49
CA ALA A 24 5.73 -10.68 -3.11
C ALA A 24 4.46 -10.78 -2.25
N LEU A 25 3.51 -11.64 -2.63
CA LEU A 25 2.32 -11.92 -1.83
C LEU A 25 2.67 -12.43 -0.43
N ASP A 26 3.53 -13.43 -0.31
CA ASP A 26 3.96 -14.00 0.97
C ASP A 26 4.63 -12.95 1.87
N LEU A 27 5.50 -12.13 1.30
CA LEU A 27 6.13 -11.01 2.01
C LEU A 27 5.08 -10.03 2.51
N LEU A 28 4.14 -9.61 1.66
CA LEU A 28 3.09 -8.66 2.03
C LEU A 28 2.21 -9.20 3.15
N VAL A 29 1.78 -10.46 3.07
CA VAL A 29 1.01 -11.14 4.13
C VAL A 29 1.81 -11.19 5.43
N SER A 30 3.09 -11.53 5.38
CA SER A 30 3.98 -11.55 6.56
C SER A 30 4.08 -10.17 7.22
N VAL A 31 4.25 -9.10 6.44
CA VAL A 31 4.31 -7.73 6.96
C VAL A 31 2.98 -7.31 7.58
N LEU A 32 1.85 -7.62 6.93
CA LEU A 32 0.51 -7.29 7.43
C LEU A 32 0.20 -8.02 8.74
N SER A 33 0.64 -9.28 8.88
CA SER A 33 0.51 -10.05 10.12
C SER A 33 1.20 -9.36 11.31
N GLY A 34 2.33 -8.68 11.09
CA GLY A 34 2.99 -7.84 12.09
C GLY A 34 2.12 -6.71 12.66
N PHE A 35 1.05 -6.32 11.95
CA PHE A 35 0.04 -5.34 12.34
C PHE A 35 -1.25 -5.95 12.89
N ARG A 36 -1.22 -7.26 13.17
CA ARG A 36 -2.38 -8.05 13.58
C ARG A 36 -3.48 -8.12 12.53
N ILE A 37 -3.20 -7.77 11.27
CA ILE A 37 -4.11 -8.02 10.16
C ILE A 37 -4.02 -9.51 9.85
N LYS A 38 -5.01 -10.28 10.32
CA LYS A 38 -4.91 -11.73 10.39
C LYS A 38 -5.12 -12.43 9.03
N GLU A 39 -6.02 -11.91 8.21
CA GLU A 39 -6.50 -12.60 7.01
C GLU A 39 -6.71 -11.61 5.86
N PRO A 40 -5.63 -11.12 5.22
CA PRO A 40 -5.77 -10.38 3.98
C PRO A 40 -6.32 -11.29 2.89
N VAL A 41 -7.17 -10.76 2.02
CA VAL A 41 -7.55 -11.44 0.78
C VAL A 41 -6.43 -11.27 -0.22
N VAL A 42 -6.02 -12.38 -0.83
CA VAL A 42 -4.91 -12.44 -1.76
C VAL A 42 -5.42 -12.80 -3.14
N CYS A 43 -5.06 -12.02 -4.15
CA CYS A 43 -5.38 -12.24 -5.55
C CYS A 43 -4.11 -12.23 -6.40
N ARG A 44 -4.08 -13.05 -7.45
CA ARG A 44 -2.89 -13.21 -8.30
C ARG A 44 -2.97 -12.48 -9.64
N ASP A 45 -4.11 -11.87 -9.91
CA ASP A 45 -4.39 -11.16 -11.15
C ASP A 45 -5.55 -10.17 -10.93
N GLY A 46 -5.80 -9.36 -11.96
CA GLY A 46 -6.85 -8.35 -11.90
C GLY A 46 -8.27 -8.90 -11.97
N GLU A 47 -8.49 -10.10 -12.52
CA GLU A 47 -9.80 -10.75 -12.57
C GLU A 47 -10.25 -11.15 -11.16
N GLN A 48 -9.39 -11.88 -10.45
CA GLN A 48 -9.59 -12.25 -9.05
C GLN A 48 -9.79 -11.01 -8.17
N ALA A 49 -9.01 -9.95 -8.41
CA ALA A 49 -9.14 -8.70 -7.69
C ALA A 49 -10.52 -8.04 -7.91
N ARG A 50 -10.99 -7.95 -9.16
CA ARG A 50 -12.32 -7.40 -9.47
C ARG A 50 -13.44 -8.22 -8.85
N GLU A 51 -13.32 -9.55 -8.89
CA GLU A 51 -14.26 -10.46 -8.25
C GLU A 51 -14.30 -10.19 -6.73
N ALA A 52 -13.15 -10.15 -6.06
CA ALA A 52 -13.05 -9.85 -4.64
C ALA A 52 -13.65 -8.47 -4.28
N ILE A 53 -13.32 -7.44 -5.05
CA ILE A 53 -13.84 -6.06 -4.89
C ILE A 53 -15.36 -6.00 -5.08
N SER A 54 -15.93 -6.89 -5.88
CA SER A 54 -17.39 -6.95 -6.07
C SER A 54 -18.12 -7.65 -4.91
N ARG A 55 -17.43 -8.56 -4.20
CA ARG A 55 -18.01 -9.41 -3.16
C ARG A 55 -17.99 -8.79 -1.76
N GLN A 56 -17.01 -7.95 -1.44
CA GLN A 56 -16.90 -7.35 -0.12
C GLN A 56 -16.18 -6.00 -0.12
N ALA A 57 -16.36 -5.25 0.97
CA ALA A 57 -15.66 -4.00 1.22
C ALA A 57 -14.25 -4.25 1.80
N PHE A 58 -13.29 -3.40 1.41
CA PHE A 58 -11.92 -3.38 1.90
C PHE A 58 -11.57 -2.01 2.48
N ASP A 59 -10.82 -2.00 3.57
CA ASP A 59 -10.30 -0.82 4.22
C ASP A 59 -8.96 -0.36 3.60
N LEU A 60 -8.28 -1.28 2.89
CA LEU A 60 -7.06 -1.01 2.14
C LEU A 60 -6.95 -2.00 0.98
N ILE A 61 -6.58 -1.49 -0.20
CA ILE A 61 -6.22 -2.30 -1.36
C ILE A 61 -4.76 -2.00 -1.71
N ILE A 62 -3.93 -3.03 -1.64
CA ILE A 62 -2.54 -3.03 -2.11
C ILE A 62 -2.53 -3.71 -3.47
N LEU A 63 -2.16 -2.97 -4.50
CA LEU A 63 -2.34 -3.39 -5.89
C LEU A 63 -1.05 -3.22 -6.66
N ASP A 64 -0.54 -4.31 -7.22
CA ASP A 64 0.54 -4.22 -8.17
C ASP A 64 0.12 -3.51 -9.45
N ALA A 65 0.99 -2.64 -9.94
CA ALA A 65 0.81 -1.89 -11.17
C ALA A 65 1.14 -2.74 -12.40
N GLU A 66 2.06 -3.69 -12.30
CA GLU A 66 2.60 -4.43 -13.44
C GLU A 66 2.34 -5.94 -13.30
N MET A 67 1.16 -6.41 -13.72
CA MET A 67 0.85 -7.84 -13.80
C MET A 67 0.75 -8.32 -15.26
N PRO A 68 1.10 -9.57 -15.58
CA PRO A 68 0.87 -10.17 -16.88
C PRO A 68 -0.63 -10.20 -17.24
N GLY A 69 -0.97 -9.87 -18.48
CA GLY A 69 -2.34 -9.92 -19.00
C GLY A 69 -3.21 -8.72 -18.60
N GLU A 70 -3.31 -8.39 -17.31
CA GLU A 70 -4.08 -7.24 -16.81
C GLU A 70 -3.22 -6.18 -16.13
N ASP A 71 -3.35 -4.93 -16.59
CA ASP A 71 -2.68 -3.77 -16.00
C ASP A 71 -3.38 -3.37 -14.68
N GLY A 72 -2.67 -3.28 -13.55
CA GLY A 72 -3.27 -2.90 -12.26
C GLY A 72 -3.97 -1.54 -12.29
N PHE A 73 -3.55 -0.65 -13.19
CA PHE A 73 -4.26 0.61 -13.44
C PHE A 73 -5.70 0.41 -13.94
N SER A 74 -5.99 -0.69 -14.64
CA SER A 74 -7.34 -1.06 -15.07
C SER A 74 -8.20 -1.42 -13.86
N VAL A 75 -7.70 -2.25 -12.94
CA VAL A 75 -8.42 -2.61 -11.70
C VAL A 75 -8.71 -1.36 -10.87
N LEU A 76 -7.73 -0.46 -10.74
CA LEU A 76 -7.89 0.84 -10.08
C LEU A 76 -9.01 1.67 -10.76
N SER A 77 -8.94 1.83 -12.08
CA SER A 77 -9.89 2.65 -12.84
C SER A 77 -11.32 2.10 -12.72
N ASP A 78 -11.49 0.78 -12.81
CA ASP A 78 -12.78 0.12 -12.64
C ASP A 78 -13.34 0.28 -11.24
N THR A 79 -12.49 0.18 -10.22
CA THR A 79 -12.89 0.39 -8.82
C THR A 79 -13.42 1.80 -8.62
N ARG A 80 -12.75 2.80 -9.22
CA ARG A 80 -13.19 4.20 -9.21
C ARG A 80 -14.37 4.46 -10.17
N ALA A 81 -14.60 3.62 -11.17
CA ALA A 81 -15.77 3.78 -12.06
C ALA A 81 -17.09 3.38 -11.36
N LYS A 82 -17.04 2.43 -10.43
CA LYS A 82 -18.20 1.86 -9.74
C LYS A 82 -18.61 2.67 -8.51
N THR A 83 -19.24 3.84 -8.69
CA THR A 83 -19.61 4.77 -7.61
C THR A 83 -20.54 4.20 -6.53
N LYS A 84 -21.30 3.13 -6.85
CA LYS A 84 -22.17 2.42 -5.90
C LYS A 84 -21.43 1.35 -5.09
N SER A 85 -20.17 1.05 -5.44
CA SER A 85 -19.36 0.07 -4.73
C SER A 85 -18.92 0.64 -3.38
N PRO A 86 -18.93 -0.15 -2.28
CA PRO A 86 -18.32 0.29 -1.03
C PRO A 86 -16.82 0.55 -1.16
N ASN A 87 -16.16 -0.05 -2.17
CA ASN A 87 -14.73 0.14 -2.45
C ASN A 87 -14.42 1.37 -3.28
N PHE A 88 -15.44 2.11 -3.71
CA PHE A 88 -15.28 3.29 -4.57
C PHE A 88 -14.33 4.32 -3.95
N THR A 89 -14.39 4.51 -2.63
CA THR A 89 -13.53 5.42 -1.86
C THR A 89 -12.42 4.73 -1.08
N ALA A 90 -12.31 3.40 -1.19
CA ALA A 90 -11.30 2.63 -0.45
C ALA A 90 -9.88 3.15 -0.76
N PRO A 91 -9.02 3.27 0.26
CA PRO A 91 -7.60 3.58 0.06
C PRO A 91 -6.95 2.56 -0.88
N ILE A 92 -6.37 3.03 -1.99
CA ILE A 92 -5.62 2.20 -2.95
C ILE A 92 -4.15 2.61 -2.96
N MET A 93 -3.29 1.67 -2.60
CA MET A 93 -1.84 1.73 -2.65
C MET A 93 -1.35 0.98 -3.89
N MET A 94 -0.83 1.71 -4.88
CA MET A 94 -0.20 1.10 -6.05
C MET A 94 1.26 0.75 -5.75
N MET A 95 1.67 -0.48 -6.03
CA MET A 95 3.07 -0.91 -6.02
C MET A 95 3.58 -0.96 -7.46
N SER A 96 4.75 -0.43 -7.76
CA SER A 96 5.27 -0.42 -9.13
C SER A 96 6.78 -0.58 -9.18
N ALA A 97 7.26 -1.45 -10.06
CA ALA A 97 8.69 -1.58 -10.39
C ALA A 97 9.22 -0.34 -11.13
N HIS A 98 8.34 0.42 -11.80
CA HIS A 98 8.71 1.55 -12.64
C HIS A 98 8.01 2.84 -12.19
N THR A 99 8.67 3.58 -11.32
CA THR A 99 8.18 4.87 -10.79
C THR A 99 8.71 6.06 -11.58
N SER A 100 8.50 6.05 -12.90
CA SER A 100 8.70 7.27 -13.69
C SER A 100 7.66 8.32 -13.29
N ILE A 101 8.00 9.60 -13.44
CA ILE A 101 7.09 10.71 -13.15
C ILE A 101 5.74 10.52 -13.84
N ASN A 102 5.75 10.12 -15.11
CA ASN A 102 4.54 9.87 -15.90
C ASN A 102 3.68 8.74 -15.33
N ARG A 103 4.30 7.64 -14.86
CA ARG A 103 3.55 6.52 -14.23
C ARG A 103 2.94 6.92 -12.89
N VAL A 104 3.66 7.69 -12.08
CA VAL A 104 3.13 8.24 -10.83
C VAL A 104 1.95 9.18 -11.09
N TYR A 105 2.06 10.06 -12.09
CA TYR A 105 0.94 10.91 -12.52
C TYR A 105 -0.23 10.11 -13.04
N ARG A 106 0.00 9.08 -13.86
CA ARG A 106 -1.06 8.18 -14.36
C ARG A 106 -1.82 7.55 -13.20
N ALA A 107 -1.12 7.05 -12.18
CA ALA A 107 -1.75 6.35 -11.06
C ALA A 107 -2.56 7.33 -10.18
N ARG A 108 -2.00 8.51 -9.92
CA ARG A 108 -2.71 9.60 -9.22
C ARG A 108 -3.96 10.05 -9.99
N ASN A 109 -3.86 10.20 -11.30
CA ASN A 109 -4.99 10.60 -12.15
C ASN A 109 -6.06 9.51 -12.25
N ALA A 110 -5.67 8.24 -12.13
CA ALA A 110 -6.59 7.11 -12.02
C ALA A 110 -7.21 6.97 -10.61
N GLY A 111 -6.84 7.81 -9.64
CA GLY A 111 -7.46 7.86 -8.31
C GLY A 111 -6.76 7.03 -7.24
N ALA A 112 -5.49 6.67 -7.43
CA ALA A 112 -4.68 6.04 -6.38
C ALA A 112 -4.38 7.01 -5.23
N ASN A 113 -4.35 6.50 -4.01
CA ASN A 113 -3.98 7.28 -2.83
C ASN A 113 -2.47 7.48 -2.77
N ILE A 114 -1.70 6.43 -3.05
CA ILE A 114 -0.24 6.45 -3.01
C ILE A 114 0.34 5.50 -4.05
N VAL A 115 1.55 5.81 -4.54
CA VAL A 115 2.36 4.93 -5.37
C VAL A 115 3.69 4.65 -4.68
N ILE A 116 4.02 3.38 -4.50
CA ILE A 116 5.27 2.92 -3.89
C ILE A 116 6.10 2.18 -4.94
N LYS A 117 7.42 2.39 -4.88
CA LYS A 117 8.37 1.70 -5.75
C LYS A 117 8.70 0.31 -5.19
N LYS A 118 8.68 -0.72 -6.03
CA LYS A 118 9.27 -2.04 -5.75
C LYS A 118 10.80 -2.02 -5.95
N PRO A 119 11.60 -2.77 -5.17
CA PRO A 119 11.20 -3.62 -4.05
C PRO A 119 10.85 -2.79 -2.81
N ILE A 120 9.91 -3.31 -2.01
CA ILE A 120 9.47 -2.66 -0.77
C ILE A 120 10.15 -3.32 0.42
N VAL A 121 10.76 -2.48 1.25
CA VAL A 121 11.23 -2.88 2.58
C VAL A 121 10.01 -2.88 3.52
N PRO A 122 9.80 -3.93 4.35
CA PRO A 122 8.71 -4.02 5.32
C PRO A 122 8.45 -2.74 6.12
N ALA A 123 9.50 -2.12 6.64
CA ALA A 123 9.41 -0.89 7.42
C ALA A 123 8.81 0.29 6.60
N ILE A 124 9.14 0.37 5.32
CA ILE A 124 8.59 1.41 4.43
C ILE A 124 7.12 1.12 4.13
N LEU A 125 6.76 -0.14 3.86
CA LEU A 125 5.35 -0.51 3.63
C LEU A 125 4.48 -0.07 4.79
N LEU A 126 4.94 -0.41 6.00
CA LEU A 126 4.27 -0.05 7.23
C LEU A 126 4.07 1.47 7.31
N LYS A 127 5.13 2.27 7.23
CA LYS A 127 5.01 3.73 7.28
C LYS A 127 3.96 4.25 6.29
N ARG A 128 3.82 3.63 5.12
CA ARG A 128 2.80 4.02 4.13
C ARG A 128 1.39 3.60 4.52
N ILE A 129 1.21 2.42 5.09
CA ILE A 129 -0.07 1.99 5.64
C ILE A 129 -0.50 2.93 6.78
N GLU A 130 0.41 3.28 7.70
CA GLU A 130 0.11 4.22 8.78
C GLU A 130 -0.23 5.62 8.25
N TRP A 131 0.48 6.07 7.21
CA TRP A 131 0.18 7.34 6.56
C TRP A 131 -1.21 7.32 5.91
N LEU A 132 -1.57 6.23 5.21
CA LEU A 132 -2.90 6.07 4.62
C LEU A 132 -4.01 6.03 5.67
N ALA A 133 -3.79 5.36 6.81
CA ALA A 133 -4.75 5.33 7.91
C ALA A 133 -5.03 6.73 8.49
N ARG A 134 -4.08 7.66 8.35
CA ARG A 134 -4.20 9.06 8.78
C ARG A 134 -4.56 10.00 7.64
N ASP A 135 -4.69 9.50 6.41
CA ASP A 135 -4.97 10.30 5.23
C ASP A 135 -6.42 10.82 5.31
N ARG A 136 -6.55 12.15 5.44
CA ARG A 136 -7.84 12.85 5.54
C ARG A 136 -8.18 13.61 4.26
N ARG A 137 -7.52 13.30 3.14
CA ARG A 137 -7.85 13.95 1.86
C ARG A 137 -9.30 13.69 1.49
N ASP A 138 -10.01 14.75 1.11
CA ASP A 138 -11.36 14.62 0.58
C ASP A 138 -11.32 13.76 -0.69
N PHE A 139 -12.35 12.93 -0.83
CA PHE A 139 -12.55 12.19 -2.07
C PHE A 139 -13.33 13.08 -3.03
N VAL A 140 -12.73 13.40 -4.17
CA VAL A 140 -13.29 14.30 -5.18
C VAL A 140 -13.91 13.49 -6.30
N GLU A 141 -15.12 13.89 -6.67
CA GLU A 141 -15.83 13.39 -7.85
C GLU A 141 -16.07 14.56 -8.81
N SER A 142 -15.49 14.50 -9.99
CA SER A 142 -15.69 15.48 -11.05
C SER A 142 -15.73 14.81 -12.42
N ASP A 143 -16.13 15.56 -13.44
CA ASP A 143 -16.03 15.09 -14.81
C ASP A 143 -14.58 14.69 -15.13
N GLY A 144 -14.38 13.40 -15.41
CA GLY A 144 -13.07 12.83 -15.72
C GLY A 144 -12.14 12.54 -14.54
N PHE A 145 -12.56 12.68 -13.27
CA PHE A 145 -11.74 12.28 -12.12
C PHE A 145 -12.55 11.80 -10.93
N ARG A 146 -12.09 10.70 -10.34
CA ARG A 146 -12.63 10.16 -9.09
C ARG A 146 -11.47 9.65 -8.24
N GLY A 147 -11.23 10.28 -7.10
CA GLY A 147 -10.13 9.92 -6.24
C GLY A 147 -9.81 10.98 -5.18
N PRO A 148 -8.77 10.75 -4.36
CA PRO A 148 -8.34 11.70 -3.34
C PRO A 148 -7.93 13.04 -3.95
N ASP A 149 -8.24 14.16 -3.27
CA ASP A 149 -7.91 15.50 -3.76
C ASP A 149 -6.41 15.64 -4.03
N ARG A 150 -6.09 15.91 -5.30
CA ARG A 150 -4.72 16.06 -5.83
C ARG A 150 -4.09 17.41 -5.45
N ARG A 151 -4.89 18.39 -5.02
CA ARG A 151 -4.44 19.77 -4.70
C ARG A 151 -3.85 19.89 -3.30
N THR A 152 -4.10 18.92 -2.43
CA THR A 152 -3.58 18.94 -1.07
C THR A 152 -2.04 18.85 -1.09
N LYS A 153 -1.37 19.88 -0.56
CA LYS A 153 0.09 19.87 -0.33
C LYS A 153 0.54 18.75 0.63
N GLN A 154 -0.40 18.13 1.36
CA GLN A 154 -0.21 16.95 2.20
C GLN A 154 -0.19 15.62 1.43
N GLY A 155 -0.55 15.58 0.13
CA GLY A 155 -0.75 14.36 -0.65
C GLY A 155 0.51 13.72 -1.25
N LEU A 156 1.69 14.23 -0.94
CA LEU A 156 2.95 13.49 -1.13
C LEU A 156 3.19 12.72 0.15
N ALA A 157 3.20 11.39 0.08
CA ALA A 157 3.73 10.60 1.18
C ALA A 157 5.14 11.13 1.50
N PRO A 158 5.51 11.37 2.77
CA PRO A 158 6.62 12.25 3.19
C PRO A 158 8.03 12.01 2.62
N GLU A 159 8.25 11.04 1.74
CA GLU A 159 9.59 10.46 1.49
C GLU A 159 9.82 10.07 0.01
N ASN A 160 8.98 10.49 -0.94
CA ASN A 160 9.23 10.17 -2.35
C ASN A 160 10.54 10.80 -2.91
N GLN A 161 11.23 11.64 -2.12
CA GLN A 161 12.54 12.22 -2.43
C GLN A 161 13.74 11.46 -1.82
N GLU A 162 13.58 10.72 -0.70
CA GLU A 162 14.70 10.22 0.12
C GLU A 162 15.06 8.73 -0.09
N ARG A 163 14.49 8.08 -1.12
CA ARG A 163 14.54 6.62 -1.31
C ARG A 163 15.93 6.00 -1.56
N ARG A 164 17.00 6.79 -1.72
CA ARG A 164 18.35 6.22 -1.86
C ARG A 164 19.11 6.16 -0.54
N ALA A 165 19.07 7.19 0.30
CA ALA A 165 19.86 7.21 1.52
C ALA A 165 19.32 6.23 2.57
N ASP A 166 18.00 6.21 2.78
CA ASP A 166 17.42 5.42 3.88
C ASP A 166 17.38 3.92 3.60
N ALA A 167 17.11 3.51 2.37
CA ALA A 167 17.17 2.09 2.00
C ALA A 167 18.60 1.55 2.12
N LEU A 168 19.61 2.34 1.75
CA LEU A 168 21.02 1.99 1.94
C LEU A 168 21.43 2.00 3.41
N ALA A 169 20.93 2.94 4.22
CA ALA A 169 21.18 2.99 5.65
C ALA A 169 20.54 1.78 6.39
N LEU A 170 19.29 1.45 6.08
CA LEU A 170 18.56 0.29 6.61
C LEU A 170 19.19 -1.04 6.17
N ILE A 171 19.67 -1.14 4.92
CA ILE A 171 20.44 -2.31 4.46
C ILE A 171 21.78 -2.36 5.19
N SER A 172 22.47 -1.23 5.40
CA SER A 172 23.74 -1.20 6.14
C SER A 172 23.58 -1.61 7.61
N ASP A 173 22.50 -1.19 8.27
CA ASP A 173 22.16 -1.59 9.63
C ASP A 173 21.71 -3.05 9.71
N SER A 174 21.04 -3.57 8.68
CA SER A 174 20.67 -4.99 8.60
C SER A 174 21.85 -5.90 8.22
N THR A 175 22.94 -5.34 7.66
CA THR A 175 24.20 -6.07 7.40
C THR A 175 25.17 -6.05 8.58
N ARG A 176 24.87 -5.31 9.66
CA ARG A 176 25.47 -5.64 10.95
C ARG A 176 24.83 -6.95 11.39
N ALA A 177 25.64 -8.01 11.48
CA ALA A 177 25.23 -9.20 12.21
C ALA A 177 24.70 -8.76 13.57
N LEU A 178 23.39 -8.90 13.79
CA LEU A 178 22.77 -8.58 15.07
C LEU A 178 23.51 -9.38 16.14
N SER A 179 23.95 -8.70 17.20
CA SER A 179 24.60 -9.41 18.30
C SER A 179 23.60 -10.36 18.96
N GLN A 180 24.10 -11.42 19.59
CA GLN A 180 23.23 -12.41 20.24
C GLN A 180 22.33 -11.76 21.31
N ASP A 181 22.78 -10.64 21.89
CA ASP A 181 22.03 -9.85 22.86
C ASP A 181 20.87 -9.08 22.22
N ASP A 182 21.04 -8.56 21.01
CA ASP A 182 19.97 -7.89 20.26
C ASP A 182 18.85 -8.87 19.90
N ILE A 183 19.21 -10.11 19.52
CA ILE A 183 18.25 -11.18 19.20
C ILE A 183 17.44 -11.57 20.44
N ASN A 184 18.08 -11.72 21.60
CA ASN A 184 17.38 -12.10 22.82
C ASN A 184 16.40 -11.01 23.29
N SER A 185 16.72 -9.73 23.08
CA SER A 185 15.84 -8.61 23.45
C SER A 185 14.56 -8.48 22.60
N LEU A 186 14.48 -9.18 21.46
CA LEU A 186 13.31 -9.16 20.59
C LEU A 186 12.24 -10.19 20.98
N PHE A 187 12.55 -11.12 21.90
CA PHE A 187 11.67 -12.22 22.30
C PHE A 187 11.26 -12.23 23.79
N ASP A 188 11.66 -11.22 24.56
CA ASP A 188 11.18 -10.94 25.92
C ASP A 188 10.20 -9.75 25.93
#